data_AF-A0A914S366-F1
#
_entry.id   AF-A0A914S366-F1
#
_cell.length_a   1.000
_cell.length_b   1.000
_cell.length_c   1.000
_cell.angle_alpha   90.00
_cell.angle_beta   90.00
_cell.angle_gamma   90.00
#
_symmetry.space_group_name_H-M   'P 1'
#
loop_
_entity.id
_entity.type
_entity.pdbx_description
1 polymer ?
#
loop_
_entity_poly.entity_id
_entity_poly.type
_entity_poly.pdbx_seq_one_letter_code
_entity_poly.pdbx_strand_id
1 'polypeptide(L)'
;MNDKKRIEDVCIDHLPEFILEYIFTMLSPYDDLDAVRLVSRRWQSIANGAIALMKRTFERCSQFEWSCYEPDLHTGPFLAERCSHSACYHAGRKAMYIFGGCTATYTAFNDLWTFDLVSYASHI
;
A
#
# COMPACT_ATOMS: atom_id res chain seq x y z
N MET A 1 -33.00 44.64 -20.68
CA MET A 1 -32.08 43.72 -21.38
C MET A 1 -30.82 43.60 -20.55
N ASN A 2 -30.76 42.63 -19.63
CA ASN A 2 -29.52 42.23 -18.98
C ASN A 2 -29.69 40.79 -18.50
N ASP A 3 -29.30 39.88 -19.39
CA ASP A 3 -29.41 38.45 -19.24
C ASP A 3 -28.19 37.98 -18.43
N LYS A 4 -28.32 37.96 -17.10
CA LYS A 4 -27.32 37.36 -16.23
C LYS A 4 -27.42 35.84 -16.42
N LYS A 5 -26.60 35.28 -17.31
CA LYS A 5 -26.31 33.84 -17.37
C LYS A 5 -25.91 33.38 -15.97
N ARG A 6 -26.84 32.73 -15.28
CA ARG A 6 -26.59 32.03 -14.02
C ARG A 6 -25.56 30.96 -14.37
N ILE A 7 -24.35 31.04 -13.80
CA ILE A 7 -23.42 29.91 -13.84
C ILE A 7 -24.19 28.80 -13.13
N GLU A 8 -24.62 27.78 -13.88
CA GLU A 8 -25.23 26.59 -13.27
C GLU A 8 -24.21 26.05 -12.27
N ASP A 9 -24.64 25.88 -11.01
CA ASP A 9 -23.77 25.38 -9.96
C ASP A 9 -23.27 23.99 -10.38
N VAL A 10 -21.99 23.94 -10.79
CA VAL A 10 -21.33 22.70 -11.19
C VAL A 10 -21.14 21.85 -9.94
N CYS A 11 -22.09 20.96 -9.69
CA CYS A 11 -22.02 19.98 -8.61
C CYS A 11 -21.26 18.73 -9.06
N ILE A 12 -20.52 18.12 -8.13
CA ILE A 12 -19.89 16.80 -8.30
C ILE A 12 -20.90 15.72 -8.73
N ASP A 13 -22.17 15.86 -8.32
CA ASP A 13 -23.25 14.98 -8.73
C ASP A 13 -23.58 15.06 -10.23
N HIS A 14 -23.15 16.09 -10.96
CA HIS A 14 -23.37 16.16 -12.41
C HIS A 14 -22.31 15.37 -13.20
N LEU A 15 -21.29 14.82 -12.54
CA LEU A 15 -20.28 14.00 -13.20
C LEU A 15 -20.88 12.68 -13.71
N PRO A 16 -20.42 12.18 -14.86
CA PRO A 16 -20.74 10.82 -15.31
C PRO A 16 -20.30 9.76 -14.29
N GLU A 17 -21.03 8.64 -14.23
CA GLU A 17 -20.77 7.59 -13.23
C GLU A 17 -19.37 6.99 -13.34
N PHE A 18 -18.83 6.82 -14.55
CA PHE A 18 -17.49 6.27 -14.76
C PHE A 18 -16.38 7.19 -14.22
N ILE A 19 -16.59 8.51 -14.21
CA ILE A 19 -15.64 9.45 -13.61
C ILE A 19 -15.69 9.36 -12.09
N LEU A 20 -16.90 9.28 -11.51
CA LEU A 20 -17.05 9.10 -10.07
C LEU A 20 -16.50 7.74 -9.59
N GLU A 21 -16.73 6.67 -10.34
CA GLU A 21 -16.17 5.35 -10.04
C GLU A 21 -14.65 5.40 -10.04
N TYR A 22 -14.04 6.03 -11.04
CA TYR A 22 -12.59 6.23 -11.09
C TYR A 22 -12.09 7.03 -9.88
N ILE A 23 -12.72 8.16 -9.55
CA ILE A 23 -12.35 8.95 -8.37
C ILE A 23 -12.43 8.11 -7.10
N PHE A 24 -13.49 7.31 -6.93
CA PHE A 24 -13.66 6.45 -5.76
C PHE A 24 -12.59 5.37 -5.67
N THR A 25 -12.09 4.83 -6.79
CA THR A 25 -10.94 3.90 -6.74
C THR A 25 -9.64 4.51 -6.22
N MET A 26 -9.55 5.84 -6.19
CA MET A 26 -8.37 6.57 -5.69
C MET A 26 -8.47 6.92 -4.20
N LEU A 27 -9.62 6.68 -3.56
CA LEU A 27 -9.84 6.96 -2.14
C LEU A 27 -9.26 5.86 -1.26
N SER A 28 -9.03 6.17 0.02
CA SER A 28 -8.64 5.15 1.00
C SER A 28 -9.74 4.08 1.08
N PRO A 29 -9.39 2.78 0.96
CA PRO A 29 -10.37 1.70 0.99
C PRO A 29 -10.98 1.45 2.37
N TYR A 30 -10.48 2.15 3.40
CA TYR A 30 -10.92 2.00 4.78
C TYR A 30 -12.01 3.02 5.11
N ASP A 31 -11.64 4.25 5.46
CA ASP A 31 -12.61 5.21 6.00
C ASP A 31 -13.36 6.00 4.90
N ASP A 32 -12.65 6.39 3.84
CA ASP A 32 -13.19 7.32 2.84
C ASP A 32 -14.30 6.70 1.99
N LEU A 33 -14.13 5.43 1.56
CA LEU A 33 -15.14 4.74 0.75
C LEU A 33 -16.44 4.48 1.52
N ASP A 34 -16.35 4.21 2.82
CA ASP A 34 -17.55 4.04 3.65
C ASP A 34 -18.28 5.38 3.83
N ALA A 35 -17.56 6.49 3.99
CA ALA A 35 -18.18 7.81 4.01
C ALA A 35 -18.89 8.14 2.69
N VAL A 36 -18.27 7.86 1.55
CA VAL A 36 -18.86 8.05 0.20
C VAL A 36 -20.18 7.29 0.05
N ARG A 37 -20.26 6.06 0.56
CA ARG A 37 -21.47 5.21 0.48
C ARG A 37 -22.67 5.77 1.24
N LEU A 38 -22.45 6.69 2.18
CA LEU A 38 -23.50 7.31 2.99
C LEU A 38 -24.06 8.60 2.39
N VAL A 39 -23.43 9.16 1.34
CA VAL A 39 -23.84 10.45 0.74
C VAL A 39 -25.18 10.34 0.02
N SER A 40 -25.34 9.34 -0.86
CA SER A 40 -26.58 9.13 -1.61
C SER A 40 -26.68 7.69 -2.13
N ARG A 41 -27.88 7.26 -2.53
CA ARG A 41 -28.09 5.94 -3.18
C ARG A 41 -27.24 5.77 -4.44
N ARG A 42 -27.03 6.86 -5.19
CA ARG A 42 -26.19 6.84 -6.39
C ARG A 42 -24.72 6.61 -6.04
N TRP A 43 -24.20 7.37 -5.07
CA TRP A 43 -22.82 7.24 -4.61
C TRP A 43 -22.55 5.86 -4.02
N GLN A 44 -23.51 5.33 -3.25
CA GLN A 44 -23.46 3.97 -2.74
C GLN A 44 -23.30 2.93 -3.86
N SER A 45 -24.12 3.03 -4.92
CA SER A 45 -24.05 2.12 -6.07
C SER A 45 -22.70 2.19 -6.79
N ILE A 46 -22.22 3.41 -7.05
CA ILE A 46 -20.95 3.64 -7.76
C ILE A 46 -19.76 3.17 -6.91
N ALA A 47 -19.76 3.44 -5.60
CA ALA A 47 -18.72 3.00 -4.68
C ALA A 47 -18.65 1.47 -4.57
N ASN A 48 -19.79 0.77 -4.58
CA ASN A 48 -19.79 -0.69 -4.65
C ASN A 48 -19.14 -1.20 -5.95
N GLY A 49 -19.35 -0.50 -7.07
CA GLY A 49 -18.68 -0.78 -8.36
C GLY A 49 -17.16 -0.59 -8.28
N ALA A 50 -16.71 0.54 -7.74
CA ALA A 50 -15.30 0.84 -7.49
C ALA A 50 -14.64 -0.22 -6.61
N ILE A 51 -15.28 -0.63 -5.50
CA ILE A 51 -14.79 -1.70 -4.62
C ILE A 51 -14.67 -3.03 -5.39
N ALA A 52 -15.67 -3.39 -6.19
CA ALA A 52 -15.62 -4.61 -6.99
C ALA A 52 -14.54 -4.57 -8.07
N LEU A 53 -14.26 -3.39 -8.65
CA LEU A 53 -13.15 -3.19 -9.57
C LEU A 53 -11.80 -3.34 -8.85
N MET A 54 -11.61 -2.69 -7.72
CA MET A 54 -10.38 -2.78 -6.92
C MET A 54 -10.10 -4.23 -6.49
N LYS A 55 -11.13 -4.97 -6.04
CA LYS A 55 -11.02 -6.39 -5.70
C LYS A 55 -10.58 -7.25 -6.88
N ARG A 56 -11.21 -7.11 -8.04
CA ARG A 56 -10.83 -7.85 -9.25
C ARG A 56 -9.40 -7.52 -9.70
N THR A 57 -9.00 -6.26 -9.60
CA THR A 57 -7.62 -5.85 -9.91
C THR A 57 -6.62 -6.47 -8.93
N PHE A 58 -6.96 -6.49 -7.64
CA PHE A 58 -6.14 -7.14 -6.61
C PHE A 58 -6.02 -8.66 -6.83
N GLU A 59 -7.12 -9.35 -7.12
CA GLU A 59 -7.12 -10.81 -7.39
C GLU A 59 -6.32 -11.18 -8.65
N ARG A 60 -6.31 -10.31 -9.65
CA ARG A 60 -5.50 -10.47 -10.88
C ARG A 60 -4.04 -10.08 -10.68
N CYS A 61 -3.69 -9.53 -9.53
CA CYS A 61 -2.36 -9.04 -9.22
C CYS A 61 -1.43 -10.23 -8.91
N SER A 62 -0.95 -10.90 -9.96
CA SER A 62 0.04 -11.98 -9.85
C SER A 62 1.49 -11.47 -9.71
N GLN A 63 1.67 -10.15 -9.62
CA GLN A 63 2.99 -9.52 -9.53
C GLN A 63 3.60 -9.58 -8.13
N PHE A 64 2.84 -10.01 -7.12
CA PHE A 64 3.28 -10.11 -5.74
C PHE A 64 3.32 -11.58 -5.31
N GLU A 65 4.40 -12.25 -5.68
CA GLU A 65 4.71 -13.59 -5.18
C GLU A 65 5.56 -13.46 -3.92
N TRP A 66 5.16 -14.14 -2.84
CA TRP A 66 5.97 -14.24 -1.65
C TRP A 66 7.03 -15.32 -1.86
N SER A 67 8.29 -14.91 -1.87
CA SER A 67 9.43 -15.82 -1.85
C SER A 67 10.17 -15.72 -0.52
N CYS A 68 10.52 -16.86 0.07
CA CYS A 68 11.45 -16.89 1.20
C CYS A 68 12.88 -16.63 0.70
N TYR A 69 13.60 -15.74 1.36
CA TYR A 69 15.03 -15.59 1.15
C TYR A 69 15.78 -16.60 2.03
N GLU A 70 16.44 -17.56 1.39
CA GLU A 70 17.31 -18.54 2.06
C GLU A 70 18.77 -18.22 1.71
N PRO A 71 19.53 -17.55 2.60
CA PRO A 71 20.95 -17.32 2.37
C PRO A 71 21.70 -18.66 2.36
N ASP A 72 22.71 -18.80 1.49
CA ASP A 72 23.60 -19.97 1.52
C ASP A 72 24.26 -20.08 2.90
N LEU A 73 23.94 -21.15 3.60
CA LEU A 73 24.38 -21.50 4.96
C LEU A 73 25.90 -21.49 5.13
N HIS A 74 26.67 -21.54 4.05
CA HIS A 74 28.12 -21.64 4.08
C HIS A 74 28.86 -20.30 3.97
N THR A 75 28.19 -19.19 3.65
CA THR A 75 28.91 -17.96 3.22
C THR A 75 28.46 -16.64 3.83
N GLY A 76 27.42 -16.60 4.68
CA GLY A 76 26.84 -15.33 5.16
C GLY A 76 26.79 -15.16 6.69
N PRO A 77 26.93 -13.93 7.22
CA PRO A 77 26.61 -13.64 8.61
C PRO A 77 25.08 -13.77 8.81
N PHE A 78 24.66 -14.65 9.71
CA PHE A 78 23.25 -14.88 10.00
C PHE A 78 22.69 -13.83 10.95
N LEU A 79 21.61 -13.17 10.53
CA LEU A 79 20.80 -12.36 11.43
C LEU A 79 20.17 -13.30 12.46
N ALA A 80 20.59 -13.20 13.73
CA ALA A 80 19.98 -13.95 14.82
C ALA A 80 18.48 -13.64 14.91
N GLU A 81 17.69 -14.68 15.20
CA GLU A 81 16.26 -14.56 15.46
C GLU A 81 15.99 -13.47 16.51
N ARG A 82 15.10 -12.53 16.17
CA ARG A 82 14.81 -11.36 17.01
C ARG A 82 13.41 -10.82 16.80
N CYS A 83 12.85 -10.23 17.86
CA CYS A 83 11.59 -9.48 17.83
C CYS A 83 11.80 -8.05 18.36
N SER A 84 10.76 -7.23 18.27
CA SER A 84 10.77 -5.84 18.79
C SER A 84 11.92 -4.96 18.27
N HIS A 85 12.39 -5.22 17.05
CA HIS A 85 13.45 -4.45 16.39
C HIS A 85 12.87 -3.27 15.62
N SER A 86 13.71 -2.29 15.29
CA SER A 86 13.37 -1.23 14.33
C SER A 86 13.92 -1.58 12.95
N ALA A 87 13.15 -1.33 11.90
CA ALA A 87 13.56 -1.55 10.52
C ALA A 87 13.22 -0.36 9.63
N CYS A 88 14.11 -0.01 8.70
CA CYS A 88 13.85 1.02 7.69
C CYS A 88 14.46 0.67 6.33
N TYR A 89 13.86 1.20 5.26
CA TYR A 89 14.37 1.06 3.90
C TYR A 89 15.09 2.33 3.47
N HIS A 90 16.28 2.17 2.88
CA HIS A 90 17.07 3.26 2.32
C HIS A 90 17.10 3.20 0.80
N ALA A 91 16.24 4.00 0.15
CA ALA A 91 16.05 4.00 -1.29
C ALA A 91 17.34 4.21 -2.10
N GLY A 92 18.19 5.17 -1.71
CA GLY A 92 19.41 5.49 -2.45
C GLY A 92 20.47 4.38 -2.46
N ARG A 93 20.37 3.42 -1.52
CA ARG A 93 21.27 2.26 -1.42
C ARG A 93 20.58 0.96 -1.77
N LYS A 94 19.25 1.00 -1.99
CA LYS A 94 18.39 -0.19 -2.14
C LYS A 94 18.71 -1.22 -1.06
N ALA A 95 18.74 -0.78 0.19
CA ALA A 95 19.09 -1.63 1.33
C ALA A 95 18.07 -1.46 2.46
N MET A 96 17.85 -2.53 3.21
CA MET A 96 17.11 -2.48 4.47
C MET A 96 18.07 -2.47 5.64
N TYR A 97 17.77 -1.65 6.65
CA TYR A 97 18.53 -1.57 7.89
C TYR A 97 17.68 -2.07 9.04
N ILE A 98 18.28 -2.86 9.94
CA ILE A 98 17.64 -3.41 11.14
C ILE A 98 18.52 -3.05 12.34
N PHE A 99 17.93 -2.43 13.36
CA PHE A 99 18.64 -2.07 14.59
C PHE A 99 17.97 -2.67 15.83
N GLY A 100 18.80 -3.27 16.68
CA GLY A 100 18.41 -3.77 17.99
C GLY A 100 17.38 -4.90 17.95
N GLY A 101 16.43 -4.85 18.90
CA GLY A 101 15.48 -5.92 19.20
C GLY A 101 15.97 -6.83 20.33
N CYS A 102 15.28 -7.94 20.53
CA CYS A 102 15.65 -8.94 21.53
C CYS A 102 15.31 -10.36 21.09
N THR A 103 15.94 -11.35 21.72
CA THR A 103 15.54 -12.76 21.61
C THR A 103 14.27 -13.03 22.40
N ALA A 104 13.65 -14.19 22.19
CA ALA A 104 12.53 -14.66 23.02
C ALA A 104 12.88 -14.79 24.51
N THR A 105 14.17 -14.92 24.85
CA THR A 105 14.69 -14.96 26.24
C THR A 105 15.12 -13.58 26.76
N TYR A 106 14.72 -12.50 26.09
CA TYR A 106 14.97 -11.10 26.48
C TYR A 106 16.44 -10.65 26.45
N THR A 107 17.31 -11.37 25.74
CA THR A 107 18.65 -10.85 25.44
C THR A 107 18.50 -9.70 24.44
N ALA A 108 18.88 -8.49 24.84
CA ALA A 108 18.79 -7.30 24.01
C ALA A 108 19.97 -7.18 23.04
N PHE A 109 19.69 -6.74 21.82
CA PHE A 109 20.69 -6.44 20.80
C PHE A 109 20.90 -4.93 20.67
N ASN A 110 22.13 -4.54 20.35
CA ASN A 110 22.52 -3.16 20.04
C ASN A 110 23.30 -3.07 18.71
N ASP A 111 23.19 -4.11 17.88
CA ASP A 111 23.82 -4.21 16.57
C ASP A 111 22.99 -3.52 15.48
N LEU A 112 23.65 -3.16 14.38
CA LEU A 112 23.03 -2.64 13.16
C LEU A 112 23.31 -3.62 12.03
N TRP A 113 22.25 -4.17 11.45
CA TRP A 113 22.27 -5.05 10.28
C TRP A 113 21.85 -4.33 9.02
N THR A 114 22.41 -4.77 7.90
CA THR A 114 22.04 -4.28 6.57
C THR A 114 21.76 -5.45 5.65
N PHE A 115 20.67 -5.38 4.88
CA PHE A 115 20.32 -6.31 3.83
C PHE A 115 20.34 -5.58 2.48
N ASP A 116 21.23 -6.01 1.58
CA ASP A 116 21.35 -5.44 0.23
C ASP A 116 20.34 -6.09 -0.73
N LEU A 117 19.41 -5.28 -1.25
CA LEU A 117 18.37 -5.76 -2.16
C LEU A 117 18.86 -5.82 -3.62
N VAL A 118 20.00 -5.18 -3.95
CA VAL A 118 20.54 -5.20 -5.32
C VAL A 118 21.07 -6.57 -5.65
N SER A 119 21.94 -7.10 -4.78
CA SER A 119 22.53 -8.43 -4.95
C SER A 119 21.45 -9.52 -4.93
N TYR A 120 20.40 -9.36 -4.12
CA TYR A 120 19.28 -10.30 -4.09
C TYR A 120 18.46 -10.29 -5.40
N ALA A 121 18.11 -9.11 -5.93
CA ALA A 121 17.30 -9.00 -7.14
C ALA A 121 18.00 -9.55 -8.40
N SER A 122 19.34 -9.66 -8.41
CA SER A 122 20.08 -10.34 -9.49
C SER A 122 20.05 -11.86 -9.44
N HIS A 123 19.53 -12.46 -8.35
CA HIS A 123 19.41 -13.91 -8.18
C HIS A 123 17.96 -14.44 -8.38
N ILE A 124 17.01 -13.55 -8.67
CA ILE A 124 15.65 -13.87 -9.14
C ILE A 124 15.64 -13.71 -10.67
#